data_AF-A0AAV6TQ97-F1
#
_entry.id   AF-A0AAV6TQ97-F1
#
_cell.length_a   1.000
_cell.length_b   1.000
_cell.length_c   1.000
_cell.angle_alpha   90.00
_cell.angle_beta   90.00
_cell.angle_gamma   90.00
#
_symmetry.space_group_name_H-M   'P 1'
#
loop_
_entity.id
_entity.type
_entity.pdbx_description
1 polymer ?
#
loop_
_entity_poly.entity_id
_entity_poly.type
_entity_poly.pdbx_seq_one_letter_code
_entity_poly.pdbx_strand_id
1 'polypeptide(L)'
;MQPDSNVTIFNTIPRHNSKTFKSLGKTVPAKEIKRKSNVSDALLLRRLVSAADGGRNVDLKHLLQYELHSVPLSLATYDGCLRYPTNKAALSAILVGENIVEILPEEKLEMRTCYIIDAMGVVQALGKPNKANTFGDLAKTFVNSVLQNFSEHTTRIDVVFDSYKNNSIKSDTRTKRNTNSAPLIRRDIKDINFLLPQNWNGFINLLENKKALTNFLSKQLMDATKLNPNQVLVTARGYEECDKATSSSLTVSNLLFSNHEEADTRILLHAKDTTNHGYSRIVVQSKDTDVLVLLVNMLQEINAEEIWLSKGTATQKIFIPVHIISSSDEISSLMYNLSVQFAVNPFECDKCPGSRTAKPDVEQYYLDNVTLKPD
;
A
#
# COMPACT_ATOMS: atom_id res chain seq x y z
N MET A 1 26.50 65.32 -6.22
CA MET A 1 26.66 64.73 -7.56
C MET A 1 26.12 65.73 -8.56
N GLN A 2 27.00 66.29 -9.38
CA GLN A 2 26.58 67.13 -10.51
C GLN A 2 25.87 66.25 -11.53
N PRO A 3 24.79 66.73 -12.18
CA PRO A 3 24.19 66.00 -13.28
C PRO A 3 25.13 66.05 -14.48
N ASP A 4 25.59 64.87 -14.93
CA ASP A 4 26.34 64.73 -16.18
C ASP A 4 25.48 65.26 -17.34
N SER A 5 25.95 66.31 -18.01
CA SER A 5 25.22 67.05 -19.04
C SER A 5 25.16 66.34 -20.40
N ASN A 6 25.39 65.02 -20.45
CA ASN A 6 25.47 64.24 -21.70
C ASN A 6 24.45 63.09 -21.80
N VAL A 7 23.43 63.05 -20.95
CA VAL A 7 22.36 62.05 -21.07
C VAL A 7 21.14 62.65 -21.77
N THR A 8 21.06 62.49 -23.08
CA THR A 8 19.87 62.79 -23.89
C THR A 8 18.84 61.67 -23.74
N ILE A 9 17.55 62.02 -23.70
CA ILE A 9 16.41 61.07 -23.60
C ILE A 9 16.34 60.05 -24.76
N PHE A 10 17.14 60.25 -25.81
CA PHE A 10 17.22 59.39 -26.99
C PHE A 10 18.37 58.37 -26.92
N ASN A 11 19.16 58.37 -25.83
CA ASN A 11 20.21 57.39 -25.63
C ASN A 11 19.63 55.98 -25.46
N THR A 12 20.16 55.03 -26.22
CA THR A 12 19.71 53.64 -26.15
C THR A 12 20.08 53.03 -24.81
N ILE A 13 19.07 52.59 -24.04
CA ILE A 13 19.29 51.91 -22.76
C ILE A 13 19.98 50.57 -23.04
N PRO A 14 21.16 50.28 -22.44
CA PRO A 14 21.83 49.00 -22.62
C PRO A 14 20.95 47.88 -22.07
N ARG A 15 20.86 46.78 -22.83
CA ARG A 15 20.02 45.64 -22.47
C ARG A 15 20.52 45.01 -21.17
N HIS A 16 19.78 45.23 -20.09
CA HIS A 16 20.10 44.62 -18.80
C HIS A 16 19.59 43.16 -18.78
N ASN A 17 20.51 42.20 -18.77
CA ASN A 17 20.19 40.76 -18.70
C ASN A 17 19.84 40.34 -17.26
N SER A 18 18.88 41.01 -16.63
CA SER A 18 18.36 40.58 -15.33
C SER A 18 17.71 39.21 -15.46
N LYS A 19 18.07 38.29 -14.56
CA LYS A 19 17.36 37.03 -14.39
C LYS A 19 15.91 37.34 -13.98
N THR A 20 14.94 36.99 -14.81
CA THR A 20 13.51 37.19 -14.54
C THR A 20 12.95 36.04 -13.69
N PHE A 21 11.72 36.16 -13.14
CA PHE A 21 11.06 35.04 -12.45
C PHE A 21 10.95 33.77 -13.32
N LYS A 22 10.93 33.90 -14.65
CA LYS A 22 11.00 32.77 -15.60
C LYS A 22 12.31 31.98 -15.50
N SER A 23 13.39 32.59 -15.00
CA SER A 23 14.68 31.94 -14.77
C SER A 23 14.77 31.18 -13.44
N LEU A 24 13.87 31.45 -12.47
CA LEU A 24 13.71 30.66 -11.25
C LEU A 24 13.06 29.30 -11.51
N GLY A 25 12.27 29.19 -12.59
CA GLY A 25 11.68 27.92 -13.04
C GLY A 25 12.61 27.01 -13.86
N LYS A 26 13.89 27.36 -14.01
CA LYS A 26 14.86 26.46 -14.68
C LYS A 26 15.21 25.31 -13.73
N THR A 27 14.60 24.16 -13.97
CA THR A 27 14.96 22.91 -13.32
C THR A 27 16.41 22.55 -13.69
N VAL A 28 17.26 22.36 -12.70
CA VAL A 28 18.59 21.81 -12.91
C VAL A 28 18.44 20.34 -13.30
N PRO A 29 19.11 19.85 -14.35
CA PRO A 29 19.02 18.45 -14.72
C PRO A 29 19.44 17.55 -13.54
N ALA A 30 18.66 16.51 -13.23
CA ALA A 30 18.94 15.59 -12.11
C ALA A 30 20.36 14.97 -12.17
N LYS A 31 20.94 14.82 -13.37
CA LYS A 31 22.34 14.38 -13.57
C LYS A 31 23.37 15.34 -12.96
N GLU A 32 23.11 16.64 -12.98
CA GLU A 32 24.03 17.67 -12.48
C GLU A 32 23.95 17.77 -10.95
N ILE A 33 22.76 17.58 -10.37
CA ILE A 33 22.56 17.46 -8.92
C ILE A 33 23.26 16.21 -8.40
N LYS A 34 23.03 15.05 -9.03
CA LYS A 34 23.67 13.76 -8.69
C LYS A 34 25.20 13.82 -8.71
N ARG A 35 25.80 14.64 -9.58
CA ARG A 35 27.27 14.86 -9.62
C ARG A 35 27.79 15.70 -8.45
N LYS A 36 27.02 16.66 -7.95
CA LYS A 36 27.41 17.52 -6.81
C LYS A 36 27.18 16.86 -5.45
N SER A 37 26.23 15.94 -5.35
CA SER A 37 25.85 15.25 -4.11
C SER A 37 26.49 13.88 -3.91
N ASN A 38 27.25 13.35 -4.88
CA ASN A 38 27.88 12.04 -4.80
C ASN A 38 29.19 12.09 -4.00
N VAL A 39 29.10 12.15 -2.67
CA VAL A 39 30.13 11.54 -1.82
C VAL A 39 29.73 10.09 -1.64
N SER A 40 30.58 9.13 -2.01
CA SER A 40 30.29 7.71 -1.80
C SER A 40 30.04 7.43 -0.31
N ASP A 41 28.99 6.66 0.01
CA ASP A 41 28.64 6.25 1.37
C ASP A 41 29.84 5.66 2.11
N ALA A 42 30.63 4.83 1.41
CA ALA A 42 31.86 4.24 1.95
C ALA A 42 32.91 5.31 2.31
N LEU A 43 33.02 6.37 1.50
CA LEU A 43 33.95 7.47 1.78
C LEU A 43 33.48 8.32 2.96
N LEU A 44 32.17 8.57 3.07
CA LEU A 44 31.59 9.31 4.17
C LEU A 44 31.73 8.53 5.49
N LEU A 45 31.36 7.25 5.51
CA LEU A 45 31.54 6.34 6.65
C LEU A 45 33.01 6.28 7.08
N ARG A 46 33.94 6.12 6.11
CA ARG A 46 35.37 6.12 6.41
C ARG A 46 35.81 7.42 7.08
N ARG A 47 35.33 8.59 6.61
CA ARG A 47 35.66 9.89 7.21
C ARG A 47 35.11 10.04 8.63
N LEU A 48 33.91 9.53 8.88
CA LEU A 48 33.29 9.56 10.21
C LEU A 48 34.06 8.68 11.20
N VAL A 49 34.42 7.46 10.79
CA VAL A 49 35.26 6.56 11.60
C VAL A 49 36.62 7.20 11.87
N SER A 50 37.31 7.72 10.83
CA SER A 50 38.60 8.39 11.03
C SER A 50 38.51 9.65 11.89
N ALA A 51 37.38 10.35 11.90
CA ALA A 51 37.16 11.51 12.76
C ALA A 51 36.97 11.09 14.23
N ALA A 52 36.20 10.03 14.48
CA ALA A 52 36.02 9.45 15.80
C ALA A 52 37.34 8.91 16.35
N ASP A 53 38.07 8.11 15.56
CA ASP A 53 39.39 7.58 15.93
C ASP A 53 40.43 8.69 16.17
N GLY A 54 40.30 9.81 15.43
CA GLY A 54 41.12 11.01 15.60
C GLY A 54 40.81 11.83 16.86
N GLY A 55 39.97 11.32 17.77
CA GLY A 55 39.63 11.95 19.04
C GLY A 55 38.56 13.04 18.96
N ARG A 56 37.86 13.17 17.83
CA ARG A 56 36.69 14.07 17.76
C ARG A 56 35.51 13.40 18.44
N ASN A 57 34.75 14.18 19.21
CA ASN A 57 33.51 13.72 19.80
C ASN A 57 32.44 13.55 18.70
N VAL A 58 32.35 12.34 18.16
CA VAL A 58 31.38 11.96 17.13
C VAL A 58 30.52 10.84 17.69
N ASP A 59 29.24 11.12 17.94
CA ASP A 59 28.27 10.08 18.30
C ASP A 59 27.87 9.28 17.06
N LEU A 60 28.67 8.27 16.74
CA LEU A 60 28.42 7.38 15.61
C LEU A 60 27.10 6.61 15.78
N LYS A 61 26.71 6.27 17.00
CA LYS A 61 25.49 5.50 17.26
C LYS A 61 24.26 6.32 16.88
N HIS A 62 24.21 7.58 17.30
CA HIS A 62 23.14 8.49 16.91
C HIS A 62 23.19 8.84 15.43
N LEU A 63 24.37 9.16 14.89
CA LEU A 63 24.52 9.61 13.51
C LEU A 63 24.13 8.53 12.49
N LEU A 64 24.41 7.25 12.77
CA LEU A 64 24.04 6.13 11.90
C LEU A 64 22.54 5.75 11.98
N GLN A 65 21.75 6.39 12.85
CA GLN A 65 20.29 6.26 12.83
C GLN A 65 19.65 7.03 11.66
N TYR A 66 20.41 7.93 11.03
CA TYR A 66 19.93 8.79 9.95
C TYR A 66 20.65 8.51 8.64
N GLU A 67 19.95 8.79 7.55
CA GLU A 67 20.58 8.75 6.23
C GLU A 67 21.48 9.95 6.02
N LEU A 68 22.76 9.68 5.76
CA LEU A 68 23.80 10.71 5.70
C LEU A 68 23.90 11.33 4.30
N HIS A 69 22.79 11.85 3.82
CA HIS A 69 22.65 12.48 2.52
C HIS A 69 21.84 13.78 2.61
N SER A 70 21.98 14.64 1.59
CA SER A 70 21.22 15.90 1.51
C SER A 70 19.71 15.71 1.38
N VAL A 71 19.29 14.48 1.04
CA VAL A 71 17.90 14.03 1.01
C VAL A 71 17.86 12.61 1.56
N PRO A 72 16.78 12.17 2.23
CA PRO A 72 16.59 10.78 2.60
C PRO A 72 16.41 9.95 1.32
N LEU A 73 17.47 9.29 0.87
CA LEU A 73 17.49 8.46 -0.31
C LEU A 73 16.59 7.22 -0.19
N SER A 74 16.15 6.78 0.98
CA SER A 74 15.04 5.82 1.06
C SER A 74 13.73 6.37 0.47
N LEU A 75 13.46 7.66 0.69
CA LEU A 75 12.20 8.32 0.35
C LEU A 75 12.28 9.21 -0.90
N ALA A 76 13.47 9.68 -1.28
CA ALA A 76 13.65 10.70 -2.31
C ALA A 76 14.80 10.40 -3.28
N THR A 77 14.69 10.91 -4.50
CA THR A 77 15.79 11.01 -5.45
C THR A 77 16.56 12.30 -5.20
N TYR A 78 17.79 12.41 -5.73
CA TYR A 78 18.67 13.57 -5.48
C TYR A 78 18.07 14.92 -5.88
N ASP A 79 17.10 14.94 -6.78
CA ASP A 79 16.35 16.12 -7.19
C ASP A 79 15.19 16.49 -6.24
N GLY A 80 15.06 15.80 -5.10
CA GLY A 80 13.99 16.03 -4.13
C GLY A 80 12.64 15.43 -4.52
N CYS A 81 12.56 14.72 -5.64
CA CYS A 81 11.35 13.97 -6.00
C CYS A 81 11.21 12.72 -5.14
N LEU A 82 9.97 12.27 -4.90
CA LEU A 82 9.70 10.99 -4.23
C LEU A 82 10.40 9.84 -4.99
N ARG A 83 11.22 9.05 -4.28
CA ARG A 83 11.86 7.86 -4.83
C ARG A 83 10.82 6.80 -5.11
N TYR A 84 10.91 6.24 -6.30
CA TYR A 84 10.06 5.16 -6.73
C TYR A 84 10.82 3.83 -6.64
N PRO A 85 10.53 2.95 -5.65
CA PRO A 85 11.22 1.68 -5.53
C PRO A 85 10.88 0.79 -6.74
N THR A 86 11.92 0.31 -7.43
CA THR A 86 11.77 -0.44 -8.69
C THR A 86 11.66 -1.96 -8.49
N ASN A 87 12.08 -2.49 -7.33
CA ASN A 87 12.10 -3.93 -7.09
C ASN A 87 11.56 -4.31 -5.70
N LYS A 88 10.35 -3.86 -5.39
CA LYS A 88 9.63 -4.26 -4.17
C LYS A 88 9.46 -5.79 -4.06
N ALA A 89 9.31 -6.46 -5.19
CA ALA A 89 9.15 -7.92 -5.25
C ALA A 89 10.37 -8.69 -4.70
N ALA A 90 11.58 -8.10 -4.74
CA ALA A 90 12.77 -8.72 -4.15
C ALA A 90 12.61 -8.98 -2.65
N LEU A 91 11.97 -8.07 -1.90
CA LEU A 91 11.69 -8.28 -0.48
C LEU A 91 10.81 -9.51 -0.26
N SER A 92 9.82 -9.72 -1.14
CA SER A 92 8.96 -10.89 -1.04
C SER A 92 9.73 -12.21 -1.25
N ALA A 93 10.73 -12.22 -2.13
CA ALA A 93 11.57 -13.41 -2.33
C ALA A 93 12.44 -13.70 -1.10
N ILE A 94 12.99 -12.65 -0.48
CA ILE A 94 13.81 -12.77 0.75
C ILE A 94 12.97 -13.31 1.91
N LEU A 95 11.77 -12.74 2.13
CA LEU A 95 10.90 -13.16 3.24
C LEU A 95 10.35 -14.57 3.05
N VAL A 96 10.03 -14.96 1.81
CA VAL A 96 9.43 -16.28 1.54
C VAL A 96 10.49 -17.38 1.58
N GLY A 97 11.68 -17.13 1.04
CA GLY A 97 12.70 -18.17 0.87
C GLY A 97 12.14 -19.36 0.09
N GLU A 98 12.29 -20.56 0.65
CA GLU A 98 11.76 -21.82 0.08
C GLU A 98 10.36 -22.19 0.61
N ASN A 99 9.75 -21.35 1.46
CA ASN A 99 8.46 -21.65 2.11
C ASN A 99 7.28 -21.40 1.16
N ILE A 100 7.10 -22.28 0.18
CA ILE A 100 6.00 -22.22 -0.79
C ILE A 100 5.41 -23.62 -0.97
N VAL A 101 4.09 -23.70 -0.96
CA VAL A 101 3.35 -24.91 -1.34
C VAL A 101 2.35 -24.62 -2.45
N GLU A 102 2.11 -25.56 -3.35
CA GLU A 102 1.15 -25.40 -4.45
C GLU A 102 -0.29 -25.71 -4.02
N ILE A 103 -0.44 -26.53 -2.99
CA ILE A 103 -1.72 -26.99 -2.45
C ILE A 103 -1.79 -26.60 -0.99
N LEU A 104 -2.92 -26.02 -0.58
CA LEU A 104 -3.18 -25.72 0.83
C LEU A 104 -3.29 -27.05 1.60
N PRO A 105 -2.57 -27.21 2.73
CA PRO A 105 -2.69 -28.43 3.54
C PRO A 105 -4.13 -28.67 4.00
N GLU A 106 -4.50 -29.94 4.20
CA GLU A 106 -5.84 -30.32 4.70
C GLU A 106 -6.17 -29.61 6.03
N GLU A 107 -7.44 -29.29 6.22
CA GLU A 107 -7.96 -28.74 7.46
C GLU A 107 -7.92 -29.78 8.60
N LYS A 108 -7.60 -29.33 9.82
CA LYS A 108 -7.75 -30.16 11.03
C LYS A 108 -9.24 -30.32 11.36
N LEU A 109 -9.59 -31.36 12.12
CA LEU A 109 -10.99 -31.80 12.37
C LEU A 109 -11.94 -30.75 12.97
N GLU A 110 -11.43 -29.62 13.48
CA GLU A 110 -12.23 -28.51 14.06
C GLU A 110 -11.88 -27.15 13.44
N MET A 111 -11.04 -27.14 12.41
CA MET A 111 -10.52 -25.92 11.82
C MET A 111 -11.57 -25.25 10.95
N ARG A 112 -11.77 -23.94 11.18
CA ARG A 112 -12.60 -23.09 10.34
C ARG A 112 -11.71 -22.15 9.55
N THR A 113 -11.93 -22.13 8.25
CA THR A 113 -11.14 -21.34 7.31
C THR A 113 -11.92 -20.10 6.89
N CYS A 114 -11.24 -18.96 6.82
CA CYS A 114 -11.75 -17.74 6.24
C CYS A 114 -10.84 -17.29 5.10
N TYR A 115 -11.42 -16.92 3.96
CA TYR A 115 -10.68 -16.30 2.86
C TYR A 115 -10.83 -14.78 2.91
N ILE A 116 -9.71 -14.06 2.87
CA ILE A 116 -9.69 -12.59 2.78
C ILE A 116 -9.06 -12.21 1.44
N ILE A 117 -9.83 -11.55 0.57
CA ILE A 117 -9.48 -11.34 -0.82
C ILE A 117 -9.22 -9.86 -1.07
N ASP A 118 -8.01 -9.55 -1.55
CA ASP A 118 -7.71 -8.27 -2.19
C ASP A 118 -8.43 -8.21 -3.55
N ALA A 119 -9.54 -7.47 -3.56
CA ALA A 119 -10.43 -7.43 -4.70
C ALA A 119 -9.77 -6.81 -5.93
N MET A 120 -8.92 -5.80 -5.75
CA MET A 120 -8.25 -5.13 -6.86
C MET A 120 -7.18 -6.04 -7.49
N GLY A 121 -6.51 -6.86 -6.67
CA GLY A 121 -5.65 -7.93 -7.15
C GLY A 121 -6.39 -8.94 -8.05
N VAL A 122 -7.61 -9.33 -7.66
CA VAL A 122 -8.47 -10.23 -8.48
C VAL A 122 -8.91 -9.55 -9.77
N VAL A 123 -9.39 -8.30 -9.72
CA VAL A 123 -9.80 -7.55 -10.91
C VAL A 123 -8.65 -7.43 -11.92
N GLN A 124 -7.44 -7.13 -11.45
CA GLN A 124 -6.26 -7.06 -12.30
C GLN A 124 -5.88 -8.42 -12.90
N ALA A 125 -6.02 -9.51 -12.13
CA ALA A 125 -5.75 -10.86 -12.60
C ALA A 125 -6.75 -11.34 -13.65
N LEU A 126 -8.03 -10.99 -13.49
CA LEU A 126 -9.09 -11.31 -14.45
C LEU A 126 -8.93 -10.50 -15.75
N GLY A 127 -8.42 -9.27 -15.65
CA GLY A 127 -8.25 -8.38 -16.80
C GLY A 127 -9.58 -8.16 -17.54
N LYS A 128 -9.55 -8.28 -18.86
CA LYS A 128 -10.76 -8.41 -19.70
C LYS A 128 -10.94 -9.89 -20.07
N PRO A 129 -11.87 -10.63 -19.45
CA PRO A 129 -12.07 -12.04 -19.76
C PRO A 129 -12.46 -12.24 -21.24
N ASN A 130 -11.91 -13.26 -21.89
CA ASN A 130 -12.08 -13.51 -23.34
C ASN A 130 -13.56 -13.64 -23.78
N LYS A 131 -14.44 -14.10 -22.90
CA LYS A 131 -15.87 -14.31 -23.16
C LYS A 131 -16.76 -13.20 -22.57
N ALA A 132 -16.18 -12.20 -21.91
CA ALA A 132 -16.94 -11.12 -21.30
C ALA A 132 -17.10 -9.94 -22.27
N ASN A 133 -18.33 -9.65 -22.65
CA ASN A 133 -18.66 -8.53 -23.52
C ASN A 133 -19.17 -7.32 -22.72
N THR A 134 -19.83 -7.59 -21.60
CA THR A 134 -20.49 -6.58 -20.76
C THR A 134 -19.89 -6.51 -19.36
N PHE A 135 -20.15 -5.42 -18.64
CA PHE A 135 -19.82 -5.31 -17.21
C PHE A 135 -20.54 -6.39 -16.37
N GLY A 136 -21.71 -6.84 -16.79
CA GLY A 136 -22.42 -7.97 -16.19
C GLY A 136 -21.67 -9.30 -16.34
N ASP A 137 -21.07 -9.56 -17.51
CA ASP A 137 -20.25 -10.76 -17.72
C ASP A 137 -18.98 -10.73 -16.86
N LEU A 138 -18.35 -9.55 -16.76
CA LEU A 138 -17.22 -9.32 -15.86
C LEU A 138 -17.63 -9.57 -14.40
N ALA A 139 -18.76 -9.00 -13.96
CA ALA A 139 -19.27 -9.17 -12.61
C ALA A 139 -19.54 -10.64 -12.28
N LYS A 140 -20.20 -11.39 -13.18
CA LYS A 140 -20.40 -12.84 -13.01
C LYS A 140 -19.08 -13.59 -12.85
N THR A 141 -18.09 -13.27 -13.68
CA THR A 141 -16.76 -13.90 -13.59
C THR A 141 -16.08 -13.60 -12.27
N PHE A 142 -16.14 -12.34 -11.81
CA PHE A 142 -15.60 -11.90 -10.53
C PHE A 142 -16.31 -12.53 -9.33
N VAL A 143 -17.64 -12.56 -9.33
CA VAL A 143 -18.43 -13.17 -8.25
C VAL A 143 -18.14 -14.67 -8.17
N ASN A 144 -18.10 -15.37 -9.31
CA ASN A 144 -17.75 -16.79 -9.33
C ASN A 144 -16.33 -17.04 -8.80
N SER A 145 -15.35 -16.19 -9.14
CA SER A 145 -13.98 -16.35 -8.66
C SER A 145 -13.81 -16.10 -7.16
N VAL A 146 -14.71 -15.31 -6.55
CA VAL A 146 -14.82 -15.12 -5.10
C VAL A 146 -15.51 -16.33 -4.45
N LEU A 147 -16.73 -16.66 -4.90
CA LEU A 147 -17.58 -17.65 -4.25
C LEU A 147 -17.06 -19.09 -4.36
N GLN A 148 -16.25 -19.41 -5.37
CA GLN A 148 -15.61 -20.72 -5.49
C GLN A 148 -14.67 -21.07 -4.31
N ASN A 149 -14.29 -20.09 -3.47
CA ASN A 149 -13.48 -20.36 -2.28
C ASN A 149 -14.31 -20.89 -1.10
N PHE A 150 -15.65 -20.84 -1.18
CA PHE A 150 -16.49 -21.49 -0.16
C PHE A 150 -16.32 -23.02 -0.24
N SER A 151 -16.26 -23.66 0.92
CA SER A 151 -16.18 -25.11 1.07
C SER A 151 -16.89 -25.53 2.36
N GLU A 152 -16.80 -26.81 2.74
CA GLU A 152 -17.33 -27.28 4.03
C GLU A 152 -16.68 -26.55 5.23
N HIS A 153 -15.37 -26.33 5.15
CA HIS A 153 -14.58 -25.67 6.21
C HIS A 153 -14.42 -24.15 5.99
N THR A 154 -14.58 -23.67 4.75
CA THR A 154 -14.58 -22.23 4.47
C THR A 154 -15.99 -21.70 4.51
N THR A 155 -16.39 -21.14 5.65
CA THR A 155 -17.74 -20.58 5.86
C THR A 155 -17.79 -19.06 5.81
N ARG A 156 -16.64 -18.38 5.72
CA ARG A 156 -16.58 -16.91 5.60
C ARG A 156 -15.60 -16.48 4.52
N ILE A 157 -16.04 -15.50 3.73
CA ILE A 157 -15.20 -14.82 2.75
C ILE A 157 -15.33 -13.31 2.97
N ASP A 158 -14.19 -12.65 3.08
CA ASP A 158 -14.08 -11.20 3.21
C ASP A 158 -13.46 -10.64 1.92
N VAL A 159 -14.13 -9.72 1.25
CA VAL A 159 -13.66 -9.08 0.00
C VAL A 159 -13.36 -7.61 0.27
N VAL A 160 -12.07 -7.26 0.21
CA VAL A 160 -11.57 -5.95 0.57
C VAL A 160 -11.19 -5.17 -0.69
N PHE A 161 -11.89 -4.06 -0.93
CA PHE A 161 -11.56 -3.13 -2.00
C PHE A 161 -10.62 -2.02 -1.50
N ASP A 162 -9.91 -1.38 -2.43
CA ASP A 162 -9.29 -0.07 -2.20
C ASP A 162 -10.37 1.00 -1.97
N SER A 163 -10.08 1.96 -1.10
CA SER A 163 -10.80 3.21 -1.02
C SER A 163 -10.03 4.23 -1.84
N TYR A 164 -10.77 5.03 -2.60
CA TYR A 164 -10.20 6.00 -3.50
C TYR A 164 -10.69 7.39 -3.06
N LYS A 165 -9.89 8.08 -2.25
CA LYS A 165 -10.16 9.46 -1.81
C LYS A 165 -9.61 10.45 -2.85
N ASN A 166 -10.25 11.61 -2.98
CA ASN A 166 -9.68 12.71 -3.78
C ASN A 166 -8.58 13.38 -2.95
N ASN A 167 -7.50 13.87 -3.59
CA ASN A 167 -6.40 14.59 -2.96
C ASN A 167 -5.65 13.81 -1.86
N SER A 168 -5.38 12.52 -2.10
CA SER A 168 -4.54 11.70 -1.22
C SER A 168 -3.07 11.72 -1.70
N ILE A 169 -2.11 11.51 -0.80
CA ILE A 169 -0.71 11.25 -1.17
C ILE A 169 -0.62 10.09 -2.19
N LYS A 170 -1.56 9.13 -2.12
CA LYS A 170 -1.65 8.03 -3.10
C LYS A 170 -2.16 8.43 -4.48
N SER A 171 -2.92 9.53 -4.65
CA SER A 171 -3.35 9.96 -5.99
C SER A 171 -2.17 10.45 -6.83
N ASP A 172 -1.17 11.08 -6.22
CA ASP A 172 0.01 11.60 -6.92
C ASP A 172 0.96 10.47 -7.37
N THR A 173 1.13 9.45 -6.51
CA THR A 173 1.92 8.26 -6.88
C THR A 173 1.26 7.48 -8.02
N ARG A 174 -0.07 7.36 -8.04
CA ARG A 174 -0.83 6.72 -9.12
C ARG A 174 -0.73 7.50 -10.44
N THR A 175 -0.79 8.83 -10.39
CA THR A 175 -0.65 9.69 -11.59
C THR A 175 0.72 9.52 -12.25
N LYS A 176 1.80 9.44 -11.46
CA LYS A 176 3.15 9.20 -12.00
C LYS A 176 3.34 7.80 -12.59
N ARG A 177 2.71 6.75 -12.04
CA ARG A 177 2.70 5.39 -12.64
C ARG A 177 2.08 5.36 -14.04
N ASN A 178 1.12 6.25 -14.30
CA ASN A 178 0.35 6.29 -15.55
C ASN A 178 1.08 7.04 -16.70
N THR A 179 2.25 7.63 -16.44
CA THR A 179 2.95 8.51 -17.40
C THR A 179 3.42 7.83 -18.69
N ASN A 180 3.52 6.50 -18.71
CA ASN A 180 3.87 5.70 -19.91
C ASN A 180 2.74 4.77 -20.39
N SER A 181 1.50 4.97 -19.92
CA SER A 181 0.37 4.07 -20.22
C SER A 181 -0.40 4.50 -21.47
N ALA A 182 -1.09 3.53 -22.11
CA ALA A 182 -2.07 3.76 -23.17
C ALA A 182 -3.04 4.90 -22.83
N PRO A 183 -3.64 5.59 -23.82
CA PRO A 183 -4.54 6.72 -23.57
C PRO A 183 -5.64 6.32 -22.59
N LEU A 184 -5.80 7.12 -21.53
CA LEU A 184 -6.81 6.90 -20.51
C LEU A 184 -8.20 7.08 -21.12
N ILE A 185 -9.13 6.18 -20.80
CA ILE A 185 -10.49 6.21 -21.35
C ILE A 185 -11.47 6.24 -20.19
N ARG A 186 -12.27 7.30 -20.09
CA ARG A 186 -13.39 7.36 -19.15
C ARG A 186 -14.57 6.51 -19.64
N ARG A 187 -15.14 5.69 -18.76
CA ARG A 187 -16.41 5.01 -19.01
C ARG A 187 -17.29 5.08 -17.76
N ASP A 188 -18.57 5.35 -17.98
CA ASP A 188 -19.56 5.25 -16.92
C ASP A 188 -20.09 3.81 -16.82
N ILE A 189 -20.12 3.28 -15.61
CA ILE A 189 -20.66 1.95 -15.29
C ILE A 189 -22.01 2.15 -14.63
N LYS A 190 -23.07 2.23 -15.44
CA LYS A 190 -24.42 2.49 -14.95
C LYS A 190 -25.24 1.21 -14.81
N ASP A 191 -25.00 0.24 -15.68
CA ASP A 191 -25.82 -0.97 -15.80
C ASP A 191 -24.97 -2.16 -16.26
N ILE A 192 -25.42 -3.38 -15.92
CA ILE A 192 -24.78 -4.65 -16.27
C ILE A 192 -24.61 -4.84 -17.79
N ASN A 193 -25.51 -4.28 -18.60
CA ASN A 193 -25.53 -4.49 -20.06
C ASN A 193 -24.50 -3.61 -20.81
N PHE A 194 -23.84 -2.68 -20.12
CA PHE A 194 -22.85 -1.81 -20.76
C PHE A 194 -21.64 -2.62 -21.22
N LEU A 195 -21.18 -2.34 -22.44
CA LEU A 195 -20.04 -3.03 -23.03
C LEU A 195 -18.72 -2.69 -22.32
N LEU A 196 -17.88 -3.71 -22.14
CA LEU A 196 -16.52 -3.53 -21.67
C LEU A 196 -15.71 -2.70 -22.67
N PRO A 197 -14.81 -1.83 -22.19
CA PRO A 197 -13.93 -1.07 -23.06
C PRO A 197 -13.03 -2.00 -23.89
N GLN A 198 -12.69 -1.57 -25.11
CA GLN A 198 -11.71 -2.29 -25.94
C GLN A 198 -10.30 -2.17 -25.34
N ASN A 199 -9.88 -0.95 -24.99
CA ASN A 199 -8.63 -0.72 -24.27
C ASN A 199 -8.86 -0.83 -22.76
N TRP A 200 -8.73 -2.05 -22.23
CA TRP A 200 -8.87 -2.34 -20.80
C TRP A 200 -7.84 -1.61 -19.94
N ASN A 201 -6.59 -1.53 -20.38
CA ASN A 201 -5.51 -0.90 -19.63
C ASN A 201 -5.72 0.62 -19.46
N GLY A 202 -6.14 1.30 -20.53
CA GLY A 202 -6.51 2.73 -20.48
C GLY A 202 -7.74 3.00 -19.60
N PHE A 203 -8.67 2.03 -19.51
CA PHE A 203 -9.82 2.12 -18.61
C PHE A 203 -9.43 1.90 -17.15
N ILE A 204 -8.77 0.78 -16.83
CA ILE A 204 -8.51 0.40 -15.44
C ILE A 204 -7.52 1.34 -14.75
N ASN A 205 -6.63 2.01 -15.49
CA ASN A 205 -5.66 2.94 -14.90
C ASN A 205 -6.25 4.31 -14.52
N LEU A 206 -7.47 4.63 -14.96
CA LEU A 206 -8.17 5.86 -14.59
C LEU A 206 -8.85 5.71 -13.22
N LEU A 207 -8.57 6.64 -12.30
CA LEU A 207 -9.03 6.58 -10.91
C LEU A 207 -10.56 6.55 -10.79
N GLU A 208 -11.24 7.37 -11.58
CA GLU A 208 -12.70 7.48 -11.65
C GLU A 208 -13.34 6.17 -12.11
N ASN A 209 -12.67 5.43 -13.00
CA ASN A 209 -13.13 4.12 -13.44
C ASN A 209 -12.90 3.06 -12.37
N LYS A 210 -11.76 3.07 -11.66
CA LYS A 210 -11.54 2.17 -10.53
C LYS A 210 -12.59 2.38 -9.44
N LYS A 211 -12.90 3.63 -9.11
CA LYS A 211 -14.00 4.00 -8.19
C LYS A 211 -15.33 3.42 -8.64
N ALA A 212 -15.73 3.68 -9.88
CA ALA A 212 -16.99 3.17 -10.41
C ALA A 212 -17.04 1.64 -10.44
N LEU A 213 -15.93 1.00 -10.84
CA LEU A 213 -15.83 -0.45 -10.98
C LEU A 213 -15.89 -1.15 -9.62
N THR A 214 -15.14 -0.67 -8.62
CA THR A 214 -15.16 -1.23 -7.27
C THR A 214 -16.54 -1.12 -6.63
N ASN A 215 -17.22 0.02 -6.78
CA ASN A 215 -18.60 0.18 -6.33
C ASN A 215 -19.55 -0.80 -7.04
N PHE A 216 -19.48 -0.86 -8.37
CA PHE A 216 -20.30 -1.77 -9.18
C PHE A 216 -20.09 -3.24 -8.79
N LEU A 217 -18.84 -3.72 -8.73
CA LEU A 217 -18.53 -5.11 -8.37
C LEU A 217 -18.94 -5.45 -6.94
N SER A 218 -18.74 -4.52 -6.01
CA SER A 218 -19.19 -4.69 -4.62
C SER A 218 -20.72 -4.79 -4.53
N LYS A 219 -21.48 -4.00 -5.32
CA LYS A 219 -22.95 -4.13 -5.41
C LYS A 219 -23.34 -5.49 -5.99
N GLN A 220 -22.79 -5.84 -7.14
CA GLN A 220 -23.09 -7.12 -7.80
C GLN A 220 -22.74 -8.31 -6.89
N LEU A 221 -21.64 -8.24 -6.15
CA LEU A 221 -21.24 -9.29 -5.23
C LEU A 221 -22.27 -9.48 -4.11
N MET A 222 -22.79 -8.41 -3.51
CA MET A 222 -23.80 -8.50 -2.43
C MET A 222 -25.19 -8.86 -2.96
N ASP A 223 -25.58 -8.30 -4.10
CA ASP A 223 -26.94 -8.46 -4.66
C ASP A 223 -27.14 -9.84 -5.32
N ALA A 224 -26.10 -10.41 -5.94
CA ALA A 224 -26.19 -11.67 -6.67
C ALA A 224 -26.05 -12.92 -5.79
N THR A 225 -25.69 -12.76 -4.51
CA THR A 225 -25.40 -13.88 -3.61
C THR A 225 -26.65 -14.47 -2.97
N LYS A 226 -26.94 -15.72 -3.33
CA LYS A 226 -27.68 -16.64 -2.45
C LYS A 226 -26.66 -17.52 -1.75
N LEU A 227 -26.42 -17.24 -0.46
CA LEU A 227 -25.49 -17.99 0.37
C LEU A 227 -26.23 -19.12 1.09
N ASN A 228 -25.51 -20.20 1.39
CA ASN A 228 -26.01 -21.19 2.32
C ASN A 228 -26.17 -20.57 3.73
N PRO A 229 -27.06 -21.09 4.60
CA PRO A 229 -27.31 -20.49 5.92
C PRO A 229 -26.08 -20.34 6.81
N ASN A 230 -25.04 -21.17 6.62
CA ASN A 230 -23.79 -21.13 7.36
C ASN A 230 -22.71 -20.25 6.70
N GLN A 231 -22.96 -19.71 5.51
CA GLN A 231 -22.00 -18.92 4.76
C GLN A 231 -22.18 -17.43 5.02
N VAL A 232 -21.06 -16.76 5.27
CA VAL A 232 -20.99 -15.31 5.50
C VAL A 232 -20.09 -14.68 4.47
N LEU A 233 -20.58 -13.63 3.83
CA LEU A 233 -19.81 -12.79 2.93
C LEU A 233 -19.71 -11.40 3.54
N VAL A 234 -18.49 -10.92 3.72
CA VAL A 234 -18.21 -9.56 4.19
C VAL A 234 -17.52 -8.79 3.08
N THR A 235 -17.89 -7.53 2.86
CA THR A 235 -17.22 -6.64 1.91
C THR A 235 -16.87 -5.31 2.56
N ALA A 236 -15.62 -4.89 2.48
CA ALA A 236 -15.22 -3.51 2.77
C ALA A 236 -15.30 -2.71 1.47
N ARG A 237 -16.26 -1.78 1.40
CA ARG A 237 -16.72 -1.17 0.14
C ARG A 237 -15.99 0.12 -0.24
N GLY A 238 -16.13 0.44 -1.53
CA GLY A 238 -15.84 1.73 -2.14
C GLY A 238 -17.07 2.66 -2.27
N TYR A 239 -16.74 3.94 -2.15
CA TYR A 239 -17.44 5.20 -2.44
C TYR A 239 -18.44 5.78 -1.42
N GLU A 240 -19.58 5.17 -1.07
CA GLU A 240 -20.59 5.89 -0.26
C GLU A 240 -20.35 5.78 1.27
N GLU A 241 -19.95 4.60 1.76
CA GLU A 241 -19.54 4.39 3.16
C GLU A 241 -18.18 3.68 3.18
N CYS A 242 -17.13 4.37 2.69
CA CYS A 242 -15.76 3.83 2.61
C CYS A 242 -15.20 3.37 3.96
N ASP A 243 -15.80 3.89 5.05
CA ASP A 243 -15.35 3.64 6.40
C ASP A 243 -16.01 2.38 7.00
N LYS A 244 -16.95 1.70 6.33
CA LYS A 244 -17.74 0.61 6.91
C LYS A 244 -17.79 -0.63 6.01
N ALA A 245 -17.55 -1.80 6.60
CA ALA A 245 -17.83 -3.07 5.94
C ALA A 245 -19.34 -3.40 5.94
N THR A 246 -19.78 -4.15 4.94
CA THR A 246 -21.12 -4.72 4.85
C THR A 246 -21.03 -6.24 4.96
N SER A 247 -21.97 -6.88 5.65
CA SER A 247 -22.05 -8.34 5.77
C SER A 247 -23.38 -8.85 5.24
N SER A 248 -23.38 -10.05 4.65
CA SER A 248 -24.59 -10.79 4.31
C SER A 248 -25.39 -11.23 5.55
N SER A 249 -24.74 -11.35 6.71
CA SER A 249 -25.37 -11.71 7.99
C SER A 249 -25.94 -10.50 8.78
N LEU A 250 -26.03 -9.32 8.15
CA LEU A 250 -26.54 -8.03 8.68
C LEU A 250 -25.78 -7.43 9.88
N THR A 251 -24.94 -8.21 10.55
CA THR A 251 -24.10 -7.75 11.67
C THR A 251 -22.65 -7.61 11.21
N VAL A 252 -22.08 -6.44 11.48
CA VAL A 252 -20.69 -6.11 11.15
C VAL A 252 -20.05 -5.60 12.43
N SER A 253 -18.92 -6.19 12.77
CA SER A 253 -18.11 -5.82 13.93
C SER A 253 -17.60 -4.38 13.83
N ASN A 254 -17.53 -3.69 14.97
CA ASN A 254 -16.97 -2.33 15.07
C ASN A 254 -15.52 -2.24 14.59
N LEU A 255 -14.77 -3.35 14.61
CA LEU A 255 -13.40 -3.41 14.12
C LEU A 255 -13.29 -3.19 12.61
N LEU A 256 -14.36 -3.48 11.87
CA LEU A 256 -14.42 -3.30 10.42
C LEU A 256 -14.92 -1.89 10.01
N PHE A 257 -14.96 -0.96 10.97
CA PHE A 257 -15.21 0.45 10.73
C PHE A 257 -13.87 1.20 10.68
N SER A 258 -13.32 1.42 9.49
CA SER A 258 -11.97 1.92 9.32
C SER A 258 -11.83 2.99 8.24
N ASN A 259 -11.10 4.06 8.56
CA ASN A 259 -10.76 5.12 7.62
C ASN A 259 -9.57 4.81 6.70
N HIS A 260 -9.00 3.59 6.79
CA HIS A 260 -7.84 3.18 6.00
C HIS A 260 -8.12 3.33 4.51
N GLU A 261 -7.23 3.98 3.76
CA GLU A 261 -7.44 4.13 2.32
C GLU A 261 -7.21 2.81 1.58
N GLU A 262 -6.27 2.00 2.03
CA GLU A 262 -5.67 0.90 1.26
C GLU A 262 -6.25 -0.46 1.66
N ALA A 263 -6.38 -1.37 0.67
CA ALA A 263 -6.87 -2.72 0.95
C ALA A 263 -5.92 -3.51 1.85
N ASP A 264 -4.61 -3.35 1.70
CA ASP A 264 -3.57 -4.08 2.43
C ASP A 264 -3.68 -3.93 3.96
N THR A 265 -3.85 -2.72 4.46
CA THR A 265 -4.03 -2.43 5.88
C THR A 265 -5.42 -2.82 6.38
N ARG A 266 -6.46 -2.70 5.55
CA ARG A 266 -7.81 -3.20 5.89
C ARG A 266 -7.85 -4.71 6.02
N ILE A 267 -7.10 -5.45 5.20
CA ILE A 267 -7.02 -6.92 5.27
C ILE A 267 -6.63 -7.38 6.69
N LEU A 268 -5.78 -6.64 7.40
CA LEU A 268 -5.38 -6.95 8.77
C LEU A 268 -6.56 -6.84 9.76
N LEU A 269 -7.42 -5.83 9.60
CA LEU A 269 -8.64 -5.67 10.40
C LEU A 269 -9.60 -6.83 10.18
N HIS A 270 -9.77 -7.24 8.92
CA HIS A 270 -10.56 -8.41 8.56
C HIS A 270 -9.96 -9.70 9.13
N ALA A 271 -8.63 -9.83 9.14
CA ALA A 271 -7.95 -10.99 9.71
C ALA A 271 -8.17 -11.07 11.23
N LYS A 272 -8.04 -9.95 11.93
CA LYS A 272 -8.31 -9.88 13.37
C LYS A 272 -9.78 -10.11 13.71
N ASP A 273 -10.69 -9.54 12.92
CA ASP A 273 -12.12 -9.78 13.10
C ASP A 273 -12.47 -11.25 12.88
N THR A 274 -11.85 -11.89 11.91
CA THR A 274 -12.01 -13.30 11.60
C THR A 274 -11.62 -14.19 12.79
N THR A 275 -10.47 -13.95 13.43
CA THR A 275 -10.07 -14.71 14.63
C THR A 275 -11.00 -14.47 15.82
N ASN A 276 -11.48 -13.23 16.01
CA ASN A 276 -12.48 -12.91 17.03
C ASN A 276 -13.81 -13.68 16.84
N HIS A 277 -14.11 -14.13 15.62
CA HIS A 277 -15.28 -14.96 15.30
C HIS A 277 -14.98 -16.47 15.28
N GLY A 278 -13.84 -16.89 15.85
CA GLY A 278 -13.49 -18.30 16.05
C GLY A 278 -12.97 -19.02 14.80
N TYR A 279 -12.46 -18.29 13.81
CA TYR A 279 -11.74 -18.89 12.69
C TYR A 279 -10.27 -19.04 13.03
N SER A 280 -9.74 -20.25 12.89
CA SER A 280 -8.35 -20.60 13.22
C SER A 280 -7.41 -20.49 12.03
N ARG A 281 -7.91 -20.71 10.80
CA ARG A 281 -7.14 -20.57 9.56
C ARG A 281 -7.61 -19.38 8.72
N ILE A 282 -6.67 -18.55 8.28
CA ILE A 282 -6.91 -17.41 7.39
C ILE A 282 -6.12 -17.60 6.11
N VAL A 283 -6.79 -17.52 4.97
CA VAL A 283 -6.16 -17.50 3.65
C VAL A 283 -6.34 -16.12 3.03
N VAL A 284 -5.27 -15.34 3.00
CA VAL A 284 -5.25 -14.03 2.36
C VAL A 284 -4.88 -14.20 0.89
N GLN A 285 -5.75 -13.79 -0.03
CA GLN A 285 -5.45 -13.77 -1.46
C GLN A 285 -5.05 -12.35 -1.87
N SER A 286 -3.75 -12.11 -2.02
CA SER A 286 -3.22 -10.84 -2.54
C SER A 286 -1.90 -11.06 -3.27
N LYS A 287 -1.65 -10.23 -4.29
CA LYS A 287 -0.36 -10.19 -5.00
C LYS A 287 0.61 -9.17 -4.40
N ASP A 288 0.12 -8.28 -3.54
CA ASP A 288 0.90 -7.15 -3.06
C ASP A 288 1.89 -7.58 -1.96
N THR A 289 3.14 -7.13 -2.10
CA THR A 289 4.20 -7.44 -1.14
C THR A 289 3.98 -6.76 0.21
N ASP A 290 3.29 -5.61 0.25
CA ASP A 290 2.97 -4.93 1.52
C ASP A 290 2.08 -5.82 2.38
N VAL A 291 1.13 -6.53 1.78
CA VAL A 291 0.27 -7.48 2.51
C VAL A 291 1.11 -8.57 3.17
N LEU A 292 2.10 -9.13 2.49
CA LEU A 292 2.99 -10.13 3.09
C LEU A 292 3.74 -9.55 4.29
N VAL A 293 4.39 -8.38 4.11
CA VAL A 293 5.19 -7.73 5.16
C VAL A 293 4.31 -7.42 6.37
N LEU A 294 3.11 -6.87 6.13
CA LEU A 294 2.16 -6.54 7.18
C LEU A 294 1.64 -7.78 7.92
N LEU A 295 1.34 -8.87 7.21
CA LEU A 295 0.90 -10.12 7.85
C LEU A 295 2.00 -10.76 8.70
N VAL A 296 3.26 -10.72 8.23
CA VAL A 296 4.41 -11.19 9.02
C VAL A 296 4.59 -10.33 10.27
N ASN A 297 4.43 -9.01 10.15
CA ASN A 297 4.58 -8.07 11.26
C ASN A 297 3.49 -8.23 12.32
N MET A 298 2.23 -8.41 11.89
CA MET A 298 1.06 -8.33 12.77
C MET A 298 0.51 -9.71 13.18
N LEU A 299 1.27 -10.79 12.96
CA LEU A 299 0.78 -12.16 13.18
C LEU A 299 0.35 -12.38 14.65
N GLN A 300 1.16 -11.89 15.60
CA GLN A 300 0.89 -12.03 17.02
C GLN A 300 -0.39 -11.30 17.42
N GLU A 301 -0.61 -10.10 16.90
CA GLU A 301 -1.81 -9.31 17.16
C GLU A 301 -3.05 -9.92 16.51
N ILE A 302 -2.94 -10.48 15.29
CA ILE A 302 -4.06 -11.17 14.62
C ILE A 302 -4.51 -12.39 15.42
N ASN A 303 -3.58 -13.12 16.05
CA ASN A 303 -3.83 -14.29 16.89
C ASN A 303 -4.56 -15.42 16.13
N ALA A 304 -4.11 -15.72 14.91
CA ALA A 304 -4.57 -16.87 14.13
C ALA A 304 -3.61 -18.04 14.32
N GLU A 305 -4.11 -19.27 14.32
CA GLU A 305 -3.25 -20.47 14.33
C GLU A 305 -2.48 -20.60 13.02
N GLU A 306 -3.16 -20.36 11.89
CA GLU A 306 -2.56 -20.45 10.57
C GLU A 306 -2.94 -19.26 9.71
N ILE A 307 -1.94 -18.53 9.22
CA ILE A 307 -2.11 -17.52 8.15
C ILE A 307 -1.37 -18.00 6.91
N TRP A 308 -2.09 -18.03 5.79
CA TRP A 308 -1.57 -18.38 4.47
C TRP A 308 -1.76 -17.19 3.53
N LEU A 309 -0.70 -16.77 2.84
CA LEU A 309 -0.81 -15.82 1.75
C LEU A 309 -0.84 -16.58 0.42
N SER A 310 -1.95 -16.49 -0.28
CA SER A 310 -2.12 -17.06 -1.61
C SER A 310 -1.76 -16.06 -2.70
N LYS A 311 -0.87 -16.48 -3.60
CA LYS A 311 -0.44 -15.75 -4.80
C LYS A 311 -0.69 -16.58 -6.06
N GLY A 312 -0.52 -15.95 -7.21
CA GLY A 312 -0.56 -16.62 -8.52
C GLY A 312 -1.86 -16.41 -9.29
N THR A 313 -2.07 -17.23 -10.32
CA THR A 313 -3.30 -17.26 -11.12
C THR A 313 -4.21 -18.37 -10.63
N ALA A 314 -5.44 -18.44 -11.14
CA ALA A 314 -6.35 -19.55 -10.81
C ALA A 314 -5.77 -20.93 -11.17
N THR A 315 -4.86 -21.01 -12.14
CA THR A 315 -4.24 -22.26 -12.62
C THR A 315 -2.87 -22.55 -12.00
N GLN A 316 -2.21 -21.54 -11.44
CA GLN A 316 -0.88 -21.65 -10.80
C GLN A 316 -0.95 -20.89 -9.48
N LYS A 317 -1.77 -21.41 -8.57
CA LYS A 317 -1.94 -20.85 -7.23
C LYS A 317 -0.81 -21.39 -6.36
N ILE A 318 -0.16 -20.51 -5.62
CA ILE A 318 0.82 -20.88 -4.60
C ILE A 318 0.37 -20.32 -3.26
N PHE A 319 0.78 -20.97 -2.18
CA PHE A 319 0.47 -20.60 -0.81
C PHE A 319 1.76 -20.47 -0.02
N ILE A 320 1.83 -19.39 0.75
CA ILE A 320 2.97 -19.02 1.57
C ILE A 320 2.52 -19.10 3.04
N PRO A 321 3.14 -19.95 3.88
CA PRO A 321 2.79 -20.08 5.29
C PRO A 321 3.40 -18.93 6.10
N VAL A 322 2.65 -17.84 6.26
CA VAL A 322 3.11 -16.65 7.00
C VAL A 322 3.47 -16.99 8.45
N HIS A 323 2.71 -17.90 9.07
CA HIS A 323 2.92 -18.36 10.44
C HIS A 323 4.25 -19.11 10.64
N ILE A 324 4.73 -19.82 9.62
CA ILE A 324 6.05 -20.47 9.64
C ILE A 324 7.15 -19.43 9.43
N ILE A 325 6.98 -18.53 8.46
CA ILE A 325 7.95 -17.48 8.12
C ILE A 325 8.21 -16.56 9.31
N SER A 326 7.16 -16.12 10.01
CA SER A 326 7.27 -15.24 11.18
C SER A 326 8.01 -15.89 12.35
N SER A 327 8.05 -17.22 12.41
CA SER A 327 8.75 -17.99 13.46
C SER A 327 10.26 -18.09 13.23
N SER A 328 10.80 -17.57 12.12
CA SER A 328 12.24 -17.54 11.86
C SER A 328 12.94 -16.44 12.65
N ASP A 329 14.05 -16.77 13.33
CA ASP A 329 14.87 -15.82 14.10
C ASP A 329 15.44 -14.69 13.24
N GLU A 330 15.84 -15.00 11.99
CA GLU A 330 16.36 -14.01 11.04
C GLU A 330 15.28 -13.00 10.64
N ILE A 331 14.07 -13.49 10.37
CA ILE A 331 12.94 -12.64 9.97
C ILE A 331 12.44 -11.85 11.17
N SER A 332 12.38 -12.45 12.36
CA SER A 332 12.05 -11.74 13.60
C SER A 332 13.01 -10.56 13.84
N SER A 333 14.31 -10.76 13.64
CA SER A 333 15.33 -9.71 13.75
C SER A 333 15.18 -8.63 12.66
N LEU A 334 14.88 -9.02 11.43
CA LEU A 334 14.61 -8.09 10.32
C LEU A 334 13.35 -7.24 10.59
N MET A 335 12.28 -7.89 11.04
CA MET A 335 11.01 -7.24 11.32
C MET A 335 11.12 -6.30 12.51
N TYR A 336 11.81 -6.68 13.59
CA TYR A 336 12.06 -5.78 14.73
C TYR A 336 12.66 -4.43 14.28
N ASN A 337 13.64 -4.46 13.37
CA ASN A 337 14.23 -3.23 12.81
C ASN A 337 13.27 -2.44 11.91
N LEU A 338 12.36 -3.11 11.21
CA LEU A 338 11.32 -2.49 10.39
C LEU A 338 10.22 -1.87 11.26
N SER A 339 9.73 -2.57 12.29
CA SER A 339 8.66 -2.11 13.18
C SER A 339 9.04 -0.80 13.90
N VAL A 340 10.32 -0.59 14.21
CA VAL A 340 10.86 0.67 14.77
C VAL A 340 10.71 1.84 13.77
N GLN A 341 10.68 1.58 12.47
CA GLN A 341 10.48 2.60 11.42
C GLN A 341 9.01 2.79 11.02
N PHE A 342 8.15 1.79 11.21
CA PHE A 342 6.76 1.78 10.73
C PHE A 342 5.71 2.09 11.81
N ALA A 343 6.09 2.73 12.93
CA ALA A 343 5.29 2.95 14.15
C ALA A 343 3.87 3.54 13.96
N VAL A 344 2.98 2.76 13.36
CA VAL A 344 1.55 2.99 13.20
C VAL A 344 0.91 1.62 13.32
N ASN A 345 0.32 1.33 14.49
CA ASN A 345 -0.46 0.12 14.68
C ASN A 345 -1.74 0.23 13.83
N PRO A 346 -1.94 -0.62 12.80
CA PRO A 346 -3.12 -0.53 11.95
C PRO A 346 -4.43 -0.83 12.71
N PHE A 347 -4.36 -1.37 13.93
CA PHE A 347 -5.54 -1.57 14.78
C PHE A 347 -6.00 -0.30 15.51
N GLU A 348 -5.19 0.77 15.51
CA GLU A 348 -5.52 2.07 16.11
C GLU A 348 -6.17 2.99 15.08
N CYS A 349 -7.45 2.73 14.78
CA CYS A 349 -8.25 3.61 13.94
C CYS A 349 -9.02 4.64 14.79
N ASP A 350 -8.91 5.93 14.43
CA ASP A 350 -9.57 7.07 15.09
C ASP A 350 -11.10 6.99 15.14
N LYS A 351 -11.70 6.15 14.30
CA LYS A 351 -13.15 6.01 14.16
C LYS A 351 -13.71 4.66 14.67
N CYS A 352 -12.87 3.76 15.18
CA CYS A 352 -13.34 2.52 15.82
C CYS A 352 -13.91 2.85 17.22
N PRO A 353 -15.23 2.68 17.48
CA PRO A 353 -15.75 2.89 18.83
C PRO A 353 -15.18 1.81 19.78
N GLY A 354 -14.22 2.22 20.62
CA GLY A 354 -13.48 1.36 21.55
C GLY A 354 -11.98 1.67 21.64
N SER A 355 -11.39 2.39 20.68
CA SER A 355 -9.96 2.75 20.64
C SER A 355 -9.61 4.01 21.45
N ARG A 356 -10.13 4.16 22.67
CA ARG A 356 -9.61 5.19 23.60
C ARG A 356 -8.33 4.69 24.28
N THR A 357 -7.31 4.42 23.49
CA THR A 357 -5.94 4.67 23.93
C THR A 357 -5.52 5.96 23.25
N ALA A 358 -5.15 6.96 24.05
CA ALA A 358 -4.65 8.21 23.53
C ALA A 358 -3.54 7.90 22.53
N LYS A 359 -3.63 8.48 21.32
CA LYS A 359 -2.48 8.53 20.41
C LYS A 359 -1.28 8.99 21.22
N PRO A 360 -0.16 8.25 21.26
CA PRO A 360 1.10 8.96 21.34
C PRO A 360 1.12 9.80 20.06
N ASP A 361 0.98 11.11 20.22
CA ASP A 361 1.14 12.04 19.12
C ASP A 361 2.46 11.67 18.44
N VAL A 362 2.44 11.34 17.15
CA VAL A 362 3.61 10.72 16.49
C VAL A 362 4.78 11.72 16.53
N GLU A 363 4.49 13.02 16.47
CA GLU A 363 5.47 14.06 16.76
C GLU A 363 5.98 13.98 18.20
N GLN A 364 5.08 13.79 19.18
CA GLN A 364 5.44 13.64 20.59
C GLN A 364 6.19 12.33 20.88
N TYR A 365 5.92 11.20 20.22
CA TYR A 365 6.68 9.95 20.38
C TYR A 365 8.10 10.06 19.81
N TYR A 366 8.24 10.75 18.67
CA TYR A 366 9.55 11.11 18.14
C TYR A 366 10.25 12.14 19.03
N LEU A 367 9.55 13.13 19.58
CA LEU A 367 10.12 14.14 20.48
C LEU A 367 10.51 13.57 21.84
N ASP A 368 9.67 12.73 22.45
CA ASP A 368 9.87 12.14 23.78
C ASP A 368 10.96 11.06 23.79
N ASN A 369 11.18 10.38 22.65
CA ASN A 369 12.29 9.42 22.49
C ASN A 369 13.56 10.01 21.87
N VAL A 370 13.54 11.29 21.44
CA VAL A 370 14.71 12.02 20.89
C VAL A 370 15.17 13.16 21.81
N THR A 371 14.37 13.59 22.79
CA THR A 371 14.84 14.53 23.81
C THR A 371 15.56 13.80 24.93
N LEU A 372 16.88 13.65 24.76
CA LEU A 372 17.76 13.64 25.92
C LEU A 372 17.60 14.98 26.63
N LYS A 373 17.03 14.97 27.83
CA LYS A 373 17.21 16.08 28.77
C LYS A 373 18.72 16.29 28.93
N PRO A 374 19.22 17.52 28.79
CA PRO A 374 20.60 17.82 29.12
C PRO A 374 20.75 17.65 30.64
N ASP A 375 21.63 16.74 31.05
CA ASP A 375 22.34 16.86 32.32
C ASP A 375 23.60 17.73 32.11
#